data_AF-A0A2J7ZW65-F1
#
_entry.id   AF-A0A2J7ZW65-F1
#
_cell.length_a   1.000
_cell.length_b   1.000
_cell.length_c   1.000
_cell.angle_alpha   90.00
_cell.angle_beta   90.00
_cell.angle_gamma   90.00
#
_symmetry.space_group_name_H-M   'P 1'
#
loop_
_entity.id
_entity.type
_entity.pdbx_description
1 polymer ?
#
loop_
_entity_poly.entity_id
_entity_poly.type
_entity_poly.pdbx_seq_one_letter_code
_entity_poly.pdbx_strand_id
1 'polypeptide(L)'
;MSAKSGPKSAALFLGAKLPLTVITTTPVALSTQDDDGAVFSRPVIALGSDFGGADATKKVPFRLTCGVAGKLRWVTTSIARFDPEEDWPPDLECSLKWVASLTAWDGARLQLEGVPARRVLRTSSLGMWLGDITSERAANLTDGAWSYSEGSSADKTPEVPPDAKIELRFSSTVHLRQIQAALQVGRGVSLAGPKQPWVRGLGPARCLEQQRRNVRGRKQP
;
A
#
# COMPACT_ATOMS: atom_id res chain seq x y z
N MET A 1 60.63 -7.87 -29.89
CA MET A 1 59.91 -8.16 -28.63
C MET A 1 58.43 -8.18 -28.95
N SER A 2 57.84 -9.37 -29.11
CA SER A 2 56.44 -9.52 -29.56
C SER A 2 55.64 -10.15 -28.42
N ALA A 3 54.67 -9.41 -27.90
CA ALA A 3 53.83 -9.81 -26.78
C ALA A 3 52.88 -10.92 -27.22
N LYS A 4 53.03 -12.11 -26.64
CA LYS A 4 52.05 -13.20 -26.77
C LYS A 4 50.80 -12.81 -25.98
N SER A 5 49.70 -12.56 -26.68
CA SER A 5 48.37 -12.41 -26.08
C SER A 5 47.95 -13.75 -25.46
N GLY A 6 47.74 -13.76 -24.15
CA GLY A 6 47.14 -14.90 -23.45
C GLY A 6 45.69 -15.13 -23.92
N PRO A 7 45.18 -16.37 -23.83
CA PRO A 7 43.83 -16.68 -24.24
C PRO A 7 42.81 -15.93 -23.38
N LYS A 8 41.91 -15.20 -24.02
CA LYS A 8 40.78 -14.51 -23.41
C LYS A 8 39.87 -15.55 -22.74
N SER A 9 39.93 -15.61 -21.42
CA SER A 9 39.07 -16.45 -20.56
C SER A 9 37.63 -15.90 -20.50
N ALA A 10 36.96 -15.78 -21.65
CA ALA A 10 35.62 -15.18 -21.78
C ALA A 10 34.54 -16.20 -22.18
N ALA A 11 34.88 -17.48 -22.34
CA ALA A 11 34.01 -18.46 -23.00
C ALA A 11 33.37 -19.53 -22.09
N LEU A 12 33.49 -19.44 -20.76
CA LEU A 12 33.06 -20.53 -19.85
C LEU A 12 32.06 -20.15 -18.77
N PHE A 13 31.36 -19.02 -18.90
CA PHE A 13 30.15 -18.78 -18.10
C PHE A 13 28.92 -18.92 -19.00
N LEU A 14 28.10 -19.94 -18.74
CA LEU A 14 26.77 -20.14 -19.36
C LEU A 14 25.88 -18.89 -19.32
N GLY A 15 26.18 -17.93 -18.42
CA GLY A 15 25.53 -16.63 -18.36
C GLY A 15 25.70 -15.76 -19.62
N ALA A 16 26.79 -15.89 -20.39
CA ALA A 16 27.07 -15.02 -21.54
C ALA A 16 26.04 -15.15 -22.68
N LYS A 17 25.27 -16.25 -22.73
CA LYS A 17 24.28 -16.52 -23.79
C LYS A 17 22.82 -16.27 -23.39
N LEU A 18 22.51 -16.04 -22.12
CA LEU A 18 21.13 -15.84 -21.66
C LEU A 18 20.79 -14.34 -21.60
N PRO A 19 19.60 -13.89 -22.05
CA PRO A 19 19.22 -12.48 -21.91
C PRO A 19 19.08 -12.07 -20.44
N LEU A 20 19.33 -10.79 -20.14
CA LEU A 20 18.94 -10.22 -18.84
C LEU A 20 17.42 -10.03 -18.86
N THR A 21 16.70 -10.78 -18.04
CA THR A 21 15.24 -10.74 -17.93
C THR A 21 14.82 -10.63 -16.47
N VAL A 22 13.56 -10.21 -16.26
CA VAL A 22 12.93 -10.26 -14.92
C VAL A 22 12.35 -11.66 -14.73
N ILE A 23 12.87 -12.42 -13.77
CA ILE A 23 12.38 -13.76 -13.44
C ILE A 23 11.12 -13.66 -12.58
N THR A 24 11.13 -12.75 -11.61
CA THR A 24 10.07 -12.65 -10.61
C THR A 24 9.97 -11.22 -10.11
N THR A 25 8.73 -10.81 -9.86
CA THR A 25 8.38 -9.55 -9.19
C THR A 25 7.50 -9.93 -8.01
N THR A 26 7.98 -9.70 -6.81
CA THR A 26 7.17 -9.80 -5.60
C THR A 26 6.94 -8.41 -5.05
N PRO A 27 5.77 -8.12 -4.48
CA PRO A 27 4.53 -8.85 -4.64
C PRO A 27 3.83 -8.49 -5.96
N VAL A 28 2.78 -9.26 -6.27
CA VAL A 28 1.88 -9.00 -7.41
C VAL A 28 0.94 -7.81 -7.12
N ALA A 29 0.71 -7.52 -5.83
CA ALA A 29 -0.05 -6.41 -5.26
C ALA A 29 0.58 -6.02 -3.91
N LEU A 30 0.51 -4.76 -3.50
CA LEU A 30 1.13 -4.32 -2.25
C LEU A 30 0.31 -4.85 -1.07
N SER A 31 0.92 -5.66 -0.22
CA SER A 31 0.35 -5.96 1.10
C SER A 31 1.19 -5.29 2.18
N THR A 32 0.60 -5.11 3.36
CA THR A 32 1.25 -4.45 4.49
C THR A 32 2.46 -5.21 5.03
N GLN A 33 2.69 -6.46 4.61
CA GLN A 33 3.80 -7.31 5.07
C GLN A 33 4.72 -7.79 3.96
N ASP A 34 4.45 -7.46 2.70
CA ASP A 34 5.23 -8.00 1.59
C ASP A 34 6.43 -7.14 1.23
N ASP A 35 7.51 -7.84 0.88
CA ASP A 35 8.73 -7.27 0.37
C ASP A 35 8.63 -7.03 -1.14
N ASP A 36 8.69 -5.76 -1.54
CA ASP A 36 8.68 -5.31 -2.92
C ASP A 36 10.03 -5.53 -3.60
N GLY A 37 10.21 -6.69 -4.24
CA GLY A 37 11.43 -7.15 -4.87
C GLY A 37 11.31 -7.53 -6.35
N ALA A 38 12.41 -7.35 -7.07
CA ALA A 38 12.61 -7.81 -8.44
C ALA A 38 13.81 -8.75 -8.48
N VAL A 39 13.63 -9.93 -9.08
CA VAL A 39 14.68 -10.92 -9.30
C VAL A 39 15.05 -10.93 -10.78
N PHE A 40 16.34 -10.80 -11.07
CA PHE A 40 16.88 -10.79 -12.43
C PHE A 40 17.59 -12.10 -12.77
N SER A 41 17.56 -12.48 -14.05
CA SER A 41 18.22 -13.70 -14.54
C SER A 41 19.75 -13.67 -14.47
N ARG A 42 20.34 -12.49 -14.27
CA ARG A 42 21.78 -12.28 -14.26
C ARG A 42 22.17 -11.24 -13.21
N PRO A 43 23.44 -11.26 -12.74
CA PRO A 43 23.99 -10.18 -11.93
C PRO A 43 23.91 -8.83 -12.64
N VAL A 44 23.24 -7.86 -12.01
CA VAL A 44 23.08 -6.48 -12.49
C VAL A 44 24.18 -5.58 -11.95
N ILE A 45 24.60 -5.81 -10.71
CA ILE A 45 25.69 -5.11 -10.05
C ILE A 45 26.86 -6.07 -9.78
N ALA A 46 28.05 -5.50 -9.56
CA ALA A 46 29.22 -6.27 -9.14
C ALA A 46 29.00 -6.92 -7.76
N LEU A 47 29.66 -8.06 -7.53
CA LEU A 47 29.72 -8.67 -6.21
C LEU A 47 30.37 -7.70 -5.21
N GLY A 48 29.76 -7.53 -4.03
CA GLY A 48 30.23 -6.62 -2.98
C GLY A 48 29.74 -5.17 -3.15
N SER A 49 29.13 -4.81 -4.28
CA SER A 49 28.52 -3.49 -4.48
C SER A 49 27.16 -3.35 -3.79
N ASP A 50 26.55 -4.47 -3.38
CA ASP A 50 25.28 -4.56 -2.67
C ASP A 50 25.29 -3.87 -1.29
N PHE A 51 26.47 -3.61 -0.72
CA PHE A 51 26.66 -2.86 0.54
C PHE A 51 26.74 -1.33 0.34
N GLY A 52 26.13 -0.79 -0.70
CA GLY A 52 26.07 0.66 -0.96
C GLY A 52 27.24 1.20 -1.79
N GLY A 53 27.85 0.36 -2.65
CA GLY A 53 28.87 0.80 -3.59
C GLY A 53 28.34 1.75 -4.68
N ALA A 54 29.20 2.60 -5.24
CA ALA A 54 28.82 3.60 -6.24
C ALA A 54 28.12 2.99 -7.49
N ASP A 55 28.42 1.74 -7.82
CA ASP A 55 27.78 1.03 -8.93
C ASP A 55 26.34 0.63 -8.62
N ALA A 56 26.03 0.25 -7.37
CA ALA A 56 24.67 -0.10 -6.96
C ALA A 56 23.74 1.11 -7.05
N THR A 57 24.21 2.29 -6.65
CA THR A 57 23.44 3.54 -6.70
C THR A 57 23.14 4.00 -8.13
N LYS A 58 24.02 3.67 -9.09
CA LYS A 58 23.81 4.01 -10.51
C LYS A 58 22.83 3.04 -11.22
N LYS A 59 22.64 1.84 -10.67
CA LYS A 59 21.82 0.77 -11.26
C LYS A 59 20.45 0.73 -10.58
N VAL A 60 19.57 1.64 -10.98
CA VAL A 60 18.18 1.68 -10.52
C VAL A 60 17.32 0.79 -11.45
N PRO A 61 16.71 -0.31 -10.96
CA PRO A 61 15.99 -1.25 -11.81
C PRO A 61 14.56 -0.81 -12.14
N PHE A 62 13.90 -0.13 -11.21
CA PHE A 62 12.54 0.34 -11.37
C PHE A 62 12.29 1.61 -10.55
N ARG A 63 11.18 2.28 -10.80
CA ARG A 63 10.71 3.48 -10.08
C ARG A 63 9.25 3.32 -9.66
N LEU A 64 8.93 3.82 -8.47
CA LEU A 64 7.58 3.90 -7.92
C LEU A 64 7.11 5.37 -7.89
N THR A 65 5.81 5.63 -8.06
CA THR A 65 5.26 7.00 -8.17
C THR A 65 4.25 7.40 -7.10
N CYS A 66 4.04 6.58 -6.07
CA CYS A 66 2.98 6.78 -5.07
C CYS A 66 3.36 7.62 -3.85
N GLY A 67 4.53 8.27 -3.87
CA GLY A 67 4.94 9.20 -2.81
C GLY A 67 5.26 8.56 -1.46
N VAL A 68 5.38 7.23 -1.40
CA VAL A 68 5.83 6.50 -0.20
C VAL A 68 7.33 6.69 -0.04
N ALA A 69 7.75 7.20 1.11
CA ALA A 69 9.15 7.32 1.47
C ALA A 69 9.75 5.92 1.67
N GLY A 70 10.97 5.72 1.17
CA GLY A 70 11.60 4.41 1.19
C GLY A 70 12.96 4.41 0.49
N LYS A 71 13.64 3.28 0.62
CA LYS A 71 14.97 3.05 0.08
C LYS A 71 14.93 1.89 -0.89
N LEU A 72 15.35 2.16 -2.12
CA LEU A 72 15.66 1.11 -3.07
C LEU A 72 17.09 0.62 -2.82
N ARG A 73 17.28 -0.68 -2.65
CA ARG A 73 18.59 -1.30 -2.52
C ARG A 73 18.71 -2.61 -3.29
N TRP A 74 19.95 -3.01 -3.55
CA TRP A 74 20.25 -4.35 -4.00
C TRP A 74 20.42 -5.25 -2.77
N VAL A 75 19.65 -6.33 -2.71
CA VAL A 75 19.75 -7.36 -1.67
C VAL A 75 20.87 -8.34 -2.01
N THR A 76 21.02 -8.63 -3.30
CA THR A 76 22.13 -9.40 -3.87
C THR A 76 22.50 -8.77 -5.21
N THR A 77 23.46 -9.35 -5.92
CA THR A 77 23.84 -8.86 -7.25
C THR A 77 22.72 -8.91 -8.30
N SER A 78 21.66 -9.70 -8.06
CA SER A 78 20.56 -9.92 -9.01
C SER A 78 19.18 -9.71 -8.40
N ILE A 79 19.09 -9.24 -7.15
CA ILE A 79 17.82 -8.98 -6.47
C ILE A 79 17.81 -7.53 -6.00
N ALA A 80 16.85 -6.76 -6.47
CA ALA A 80 16.61 -5.40 -6.01
C ALA A 80 15.31 -5.33 -5.24
N ARG A 81 15.26 -4.52 -4.20
CA ARG A 81 14.11 -4.39 -3.31
C ARG A 81 13.88 -2.93 -2.93
N PHE A 82 12.62 -2.54 -2.82
CA PHE A 82 12.21 -1.27 -2.22
C PHE A 82 11.73 -1.53 -0.80
N ASP A 83 12.37 -0.86 0.15
CA ASP A 83 12.02 -0.90 1.57
C ASP A 83 11.35 0.43 1.94
N PRO A 84 10.03 0.46 2.16
CA PRO A 84 9.38 1.67 2.63
C PRO A 84 9.86 1.99 4.06
N GLU A 85 9.92 3.28 4.43
CA GLU A 85 10.35 3.70 5.77
C GLU A 85 9.27 3.43 6.83
N GLU A 86 8.02 3.33 6.39
CA GLU A 86 6.83 3.00 7.17
C GLU A 86 6.01 1.94 6.43
N ASP A 87 5.04 1.32 7.11
CA ASP A 87 4.14 0.35 6.47
C ASP A 87 3.38 0.98 5.29
N TRP A 88 3.07 0.16 4.29
CA TRP A 88 2.30 0.61 3.13
C TRP A 88 0.93 1.16 3.55
N PRO A 89 0.59 2.41 3.21
CA PRO A 89 -0.70 2.99 3.58
C PRO A 89 -1.85 2.30 2.85
N PRO A 90 -3.05 2.22 3.44
CA PRO A 90 -4.24 1.70 2.77
C PRO A 90 -4.67 2.62 1.62
N ASP A 91 -5.49 2.08 0.70
CA ASP A 91 -6.07 2.82 -0.44
C ASP A 91 -5.02 3.48 -1.36
N LEU A 92 -3.82 2.89 -1.43
CA LEU A 92 -2.73 3.37 -2.25
C LEU A 92 -2.79 2.77 -3.65
N GLU A 93 -2.53 3.59 -4.65
CA GLU A 93 -2.26 3.14 -6.01
C GLU A 93 -0.86 3.59 -6.45
N CYS A 94 0.04 2.62 -6.59
CA CYS A 94 1.41 2.80 -7.05
C CYS A 94 1.56 2.39 -8.50
N SER A 95 2.38 3.12 -9.25
CA SER A 95 2.85 2.68 -10.55
C SER A 95 4.32 2.29 -10.47
N LEU A 96 4.62 1.01 -10.67
CA LEU A 96 5.96 0.51 -10.89
C LEU A 96 6.31 0.63 -12.37
N LYS A 97 7.44 1.28 -12.68
CA LYS A 97 7.97 1.40 -14.04
C LYS A 97 9.40 0.87 -14.10
N TRP A 98 9.64 -0.09 -15.00
CA TRP A 98 10.98 -0.63 -15.24
C TRP A 98 11.88 0.40 -15.94
N VAL A 99 13.16 0.41 -15.58
CA VAL A 99 14.18 1.18 -16.28
C VAL A 99 14.72 0.34 -17.44
N ALA A 100 14.18 0.53 -18.64
CA ALA A 100 14.53 -0.27 -19.81
C ALA A 100 16.01 -0.14 -20.25
N SER A 101 16.70 0.93 -19.81
CA SER A 101 18.14 1.10 -20.02
C SER A 101 19.01 0.34 -19.02
N LEU A 102 18.40 -0.42 -18.09
CA LEU A 102 19.14 -1.25 -17.14
C LEU A 102 19.97 -2.28 -17.91
N THR A 103 21.22 -2.42 -17.48
CA THR A 103 22.14 -3.41 -18.03
C THR A 103 22.73 -4.26 -16.92
N ALA A 104 23.01 -5.52 -17.24
CA ALA A 104 23.74 -6.44 -16.40
C ALA A 104 25.15 -5.91 -16.13
N TRP A 105 25.84 -6.50 -15.16
CA TRP A 105 27.24 -6.18 -14.86
C TRP A 105 28.14 -6.32 -16.10
N ASP A 106 27.87 -7.33 -16.92
CA ASP A 106 28.58 -7.60 -18.18
C ASP A 106 28.05 -6.84 -19.40
N GLY A 107 27.09 -5.92 -19.21
CA GLY A 107 26.56 -5.05 -20.26
C GLY A 107 25.33 -5.58 -21.01
N ALA A 108 24.85 -6.80 -20.75
CA ALA A 108 23.61 -7.29 -21.35
C ALA A 108 22.41 -6.40 -21.00
N ARG A 109 21.62 -5.99 -21.99
CA ARG A 109 20.46 -5.10 -21.76
C ARG A 109 19.26 -5.88 -21.23
N LEU A 110 18.48 -5.22 -20.37
CA LEU A 110 17.23 -5.75 -19.86
C LEU A 110 16.22 -5.97 -21.00
N GLN A 111 15.67 -7.18 -21.04
CA GLN A 111 14.59 -7.59 -21.92
C GLN A 111 13.39 -7.97 -21.04
N LEU A 112 12.25 -7.33 -21.28
CA LEU A 112 11.05 -7.50 -20.47
C LEU A 112 10.12 -8.57 -21.07
N GLU A 113 10.65 -9.66 -21.62
CA GLU A 113 9.87 -10.66 -22.37
C GLU A 113 8.56 -11.08 -21.65
N GLY A 114 7.42 -10.59 -22.14
CA GLY A 114 6.09 -10.83 -21.54
C GLY A 114 5.79 -10.05 -20.25
N VAL A 115 6.75 -9.34 -19.67
CA VAL A 115 6.58 -8.49 -18.49
C VAL A 115 6.18 -7.08 -18.94
N PRO A 116 5.06 -6.52 -18.45
CA PRO A 116 4.66 -5.18 -18.85
C PRO A 116 5.67 -4.13 -18.33
N ALA A 117 6.04 -3.17 -19.18
CA ALA A 117 6.97 -2.10 -18.84
C ALA A 117 6.52 -1.21 -17.66
N ARG A 118 5.21 -1.21 -17.40
CA ARG A 118 4.57 -0.53 -16.29
C ARG A 118 3.57 -1.47 -15.64
N ARG A 119 3.54 -1.48 -14.31
CA ARG A 119 2.60 -2.25 -13.51
C ARG A 119 1.93 -1.34 -12.48
N VAL A 120 0.63 -1.52 -12.30
CA VAL A 120 -0.10 -0.87 -11.20
C VAL A 120 -0.10 -1.83 -10.02
N LEU A 121 0.27 -1.32 -8.85
CA LEU A 121 0.23 -2.01 -7.58
C LEU A 121 -0.74 -1.27 -6.66
N ARG A 122 -1.57 -2.01 -5.92
CA ARG A 122 -2.57 -1.43 -5.03
C ARG A 122 -2.49 -2.06 -3.65
N THR A 123 -2.72 -1.25 -2.62
CA THR A 123 -2.96 -1.75 -1.25
C THR A 123 -4.46 -1.96 -1.02
N SER A 124 -4.78 -2.72 0.01
CA SER A 124 -6.17 -2.93 0.42
C SER A 124 -6.77 -1.62 0.95
N SER A 125 -8.09 -1.50 0.81
CA SER A 125 -8.82 -0.37 1.39
C SER A 125 -8.84 -0.44 2.91
N LEU A 126 -8.88 0.72 3.56
CA LEU A 126 -9.02 0.80 5.01
C LEU A 126 -10.40 0.28 5.45
N GLY A 127 -10.43 -0.91 6.02
CA GLY A 127 -11.56 -1.45 6.75
C GLY A 127 -11.62 -0.95 8.19
N MET A 128 -12.83 -0.61 8.65
CA MET A 128 -13.18 -0.30 10.04
C MET A 128 -14.35 -1.20 10.46
N TRP A 129 -14.28 -1.74 11.67
CA TRP A 129 -15.39 -2.52 12.24
C TRP A 129 -15.52 -2.27 13.73
N LEU A 130 -16.72 -2.59 14.24
CA LEU A 130 -16.99 -2.58 15.66
C LEU A 130 -16.23 -3.74 16.32
N GLY A 131 -15.37 -3.43 17.28
CA GLY A 131 -14.69 -4.42 18.10
C GLY A 131 -15.57 -4.90 19.25
N ASP A 132 -16.00 -3.96 20.09
CA ASP A 132 -16.74 -4.24 21.31
C ASP A 132 -17.56 -3.00 21.75
N ILE A 133 -18.56 -3.22 22.61
CA ILE A 133 -19.32 -2.17 23.30
C ILE A 133 -19.48 -2.58 24.76
N THR A 134 -18.92 -1.77 25.66
CA THR A 134 -19.00 -2.01 27.10
C THR A 134 -19.76 -0.88 27.81
N SER A 135 -20.56 -1.22 28.81
CA SER A 135 -21.28 -0.25 29.66
C SER A 135 -21.27 -0.73 31.11
N GLU A 136 -20.71 0.08 32.01
CA GLU A 136 -20.65 -0.24 33.43
C GLU A 136 -22.05 -0.22 34.05
N ARG A 137 -22.91 0.70 33.60
CA ARG A 137 -24.30 0.77 34.07
C ARG A 137 -25.10 -0.45 33.64
N ALA A 138 -25.01 -0.86 32.37
CA ALA A 138 -25.76 -2.01 31.87
C ALA A 138 -25.27 -3.31 32.53
N ALA A 139 -23.95 -3.47 32.69
CA ALA A 139 -23.39 -4.59 33.42
C ALA A 139 -23.91 -4.65 34.87
N ASN A 140 -23.90 -3.54 35.60
CA ASN A 140 -24.40 -3.51 36.98
C ASN A 140 -25.90 -3.79 37.11
N LEU A 141 -26.71 -3.36 36.15
CA LEU A 141 -28.17 -3.60 36.16
C LEU A 141 -28.55 -5.03 35.79
N THR A 142 -27.63 -5.79 35.19
CA THR A 142 -27.87 -7.14 34.68
C THR A 142 -26.97 -8.17 35.33
N ASP A 143 -26.27 -7.82 36.41
CA ASP A 143 -25.27 -8.67 37.07
C ASP A 143 -24.23 -9.24 36.08
N GLY A 144 -23.85 -8.43 35.08
CA GLY A 144 -22.89 -8.78 34.03
C GLY A 144 -23.46 -9.59 32.87
N ALA A 145 -24.77 -9.84 32.84
CA ALA A 145 -25.41 -10.63 31.77
C ALA A 145 -25.68 -9.82 30.49
N TRP A 146 -25.61 -8.50 30.52
CA TRP A 146 -25.83 -7.67 29.33
C TRP A 146 -24.76 -7.88 28.26
N SER A 147 -25.19 -7.97 27.01
CA SER A 147 -24.33 -8.08 25.83
C SER A 147 -24.89 -7.23 24.69
N TYR A 148 -24.06 -6.36 24.11
CA TYR A 148 -24.44 -5.51 22.97
C TYR A 148 -24.84 -6.29 21.71
N SER A 149 -24.44 -7.57 21.65
CA SER A 149 -24.70 -8.47 20.53
C SER A 149 -25.95 -9.33 20.74
N GLU A 150 -26.49 -9.38 21.96
CA GLU A 150 -27.70 -10.11 22.32
C GLU A 150 -28.92 -9.20 22.12
N GLY A 151 -29.27 -8.98 20.85
CA GLY A 151 -30.50 -8.29 20.45
C GLY A 151 -31.57 -9.26 19.94
N SER A 152 -32.77 -8.73 19.73
CA SER A 152 -33.81 -9.41 18.95
C SER A 152 -33.35 -9.56 17.50
N SER A 153 -33.84 -10.60 16.79
CA SER A 153 -33.62 -10.72 15.34
C SER A 153 -34.21 -9.53 14.54
N ALA A 154 -35.07 -8.72 15.17
CA ALA A 154 -35.60 -7.49 14.60
C ALA A 154 -34.61 -6.31 14.68
N ASP A 155 -33.59 -6.40 15.54
CA ASP A 155 -32.62 -5.32 15.76
C ASP A 155 -31.62 -5.29 14.61
N LYS A 156 -31.54 -4.13 13.95
CA LYS A 156 -30.62 -3.91 12.81
C LYS A 156 -29.26 -3.38 13.24
N THR A 157 -29.15 -2.97 14.49
CA THR A 157 -27.96 -2.32 15.07
C THR A 157 -27.80 -2.78 16.51
N PRO A 158 -26.55 -2.91 17.01
CA PRO A 158 -26.30 -3.25 18.40
C PRO A 158 -26.88 -2.20 19.34
N GLU A 159 -27.29 -2.64 20.53
CA GLU A 159 -27.70 -1.72 21.60
C GLU A 159 -26.48 -0.96 22.13
N VAL A 160 -26.61 0.35 22.30
CA VAL A 160 -25.52 1.22 22.79
C VAL A 160 -26.03 2.09 23.94
N PRO A 161 -25.77 1.70 25.21
CA PRO A 161 -26.12 2.49 26.37
C PRO A 161 -25.47 3.90 26.36
N PRO A 162 -26.07 4.90 27.03
CA PRO A 162 -25.52 6.26 27.04
C PRO A 162 -24.12 6.40 27.67
N ASP A 163 -23.73 5.48 28.54
CA ASP A 163 -22.40 5.41 29.18
C ASP A 163 -21.45 4.46 28.44
N ALA A 164 -21.84 3.96 27.28
CA ALA A 164 -21.07 2.93 26.59
C ALA A 164 -19.73 3.45 26.06
N LYS A 165 -18.71 2.61 26.19
CA LYS A 165 -17.42 2.75 25.52
C LYS A 165 -17.44 1.85 24.29
N ILE A 166 -17.29 2.47 23.12
CA ILE A 166 -17.29 1.76 21.82
C ILE A 166 -15.83 1.56 21.39
N GLU A 167 -15.44 0.30 21.19
CA GLU A 167 -14.16 -0.05 20.60
C GLU A 167 -14.30 -0.15 19.08
N LEU A 168 -13.52 0.65 18.35
CA LEU A 168 -13.41 0.56 16.90
C LEU A 168 -12.07 -0.07 16.53
N ARG A 169 -12.09 -1.03 15.61
CA ARG A 169 -10.91 -1.69 15.07
C ARG A 169 -10.71 -1.33 13.60
N PHE A 170 -9.45 -1.32 13.20
CA PHE A 170 -9.03 -0.96 11.85
C PHE A 170 -8.11 -2.03 11.27
N SER A 171 -8.17 -2.19 9.96
CA SER A 171 -7.35 -3.16 9.21
C SER A 171 -5.89 -2.71 9.02
N SER A 172 -5.58 -1.46 9.34
CA SER A 172 -4.23 -0.89 9.26
C SER A 172 -4.09 0.23 10.29
N THR A 173 -2.86 0.71 10.48
CA THR A 173 -2.54 1.82 11.37
C THR A 173 -3.29 3.08 10.95
N VAL A 174 -3.92 3.75 11.91
CA VAL A 174 -4.69 4.99 11.68
C VAL A 174 -4.18 6.14 12.53
N HIS A 175 -4.26 7.35 11.97
CA HIS A 175 -3.95 8.58 12.69
C HIS A 175 -5.15 8.99 13.55
N LEU A 176 -5.09 8.75 14.86
CA LEU A 176 -6.21 9.00 15.78
C LEU A 176 -6.77 10.42 15.71
N ARG A 177 -5.93 11.43 15.49
CA ARG A 177 -6.39 12.83 15.32
C ARG A 177 -7.30 13.02 14.10
N GLN A 178 -7.03 12.31 13.00
CA GLN A 178 -7.86 12.38 11.80
C GLN A 178 -9.18 11.65 12.01
N ILE A 179 -9.14 10.49 12.67
CA ILE A 179 -10.35 9.74 13.05
C ILE A 179 -11.23 10.59 13.97
N GLN A 180 -10.66 11.21 15.01
CA GLN A 180 -11.41 12.04 15.94
C GLN A 180 -12.09 13.23 15.26
N ALA A 181 -11.45 13.83 14.25
CA ALA A 181 -12.03 14.94 13.49
C ALA A 181 -13.17 14.48 12.53
N ALA A 182 -13.12 13.24 12.06
CA ALA A 182 -14.07 12.69 11.09
C ALA A 182 -15.23 11.91 11.75
N LEU A 183 -15.02 11.33 12.93
CA LEU A 183 -15.99 10.47 13.60
C LEU A 183 -17.09 11.32 14.24
N GLN A 184 -18.34 11.03 13.86
CA GLN A 184 -19.51 11.66 14.44
C GLN A 184 -20.45 10.59 14.98
N VAL A 185 -20.89 10.76 16.22
CA VAL A 185 -21.95 9.92 16.80
C VAL A 185 -23.29 10.54 16.42
N GLY A 186 -24.00 9.92 15.49
CA GLY A 186 -25.36 10.30 15.16
C GLY A 186 -26.31 9.90 16.29
N ARG A 187 -27.09 10.84 16.84
CA ARG A 187 -28.25 10.48 17.66
C ARG A 187 -29.37 10.01 16.74
N GLY A 188 -29.88 8.81 16.99
CA GLY A 188 -30.86 8.14 16.13
C GLY A 188 -32.10 9.00 15.89
N VAL A 189 -32.21 9.55 14.68
CA VAL A 189 -33.50 9.66 14.00
C VAL A 189 -33.54 8.45 13.08
N SER A 190 -34.59 7.65 13.20
CA SER A 190 -34.88 6.51 12.31
C SER A 190 -34.39 6.78 10.89
N LEU A 191 -33.56 5.87 10.34
CA LEU A 191 -33.09 5.91 8.95
C LEU A 191 -34.25 5.57 7.99
N ALA A 192 -35.32 6.35 8.04
CA ALA A 192 -36.36 6.48 7.04
C ALA A 192 -36.16 7.83 6.32
N GLY A 193 -34.98 8.01 5.74
CA GLY A 193 -34.63 9.11 4.82
C GLY A 193 -33.98 8.50 3.57
N PRO A 194 -34.07 9.16 2.40
CA PRO A 194 -33.93 8.49 1.11
C PRO A 194 -32.60 7.77 1.02
N LYS A 195 -32.61 6.57 0.42
CA LYS A 195 -31.42 5.77 0.09
C LYS A 195 -30.37 6.67 -0.56
N GLN A 196 -29.49 7.26 0.23
CA GLN A 196 -28.29 7.85 -0.30
C GLN A 196 -27.34 6.69 -0.54
N PRO A 197 -26.89 6.48 -1.79
CA PRO A 197 -25.88 5.47 -2.03
C PRO A 197 -24.66 5.86 -1.20
N TRP A 198 -24.13 4.92 -0.44
CA TRP A 198 -22.80 5.01 0.15
C TRP A 198 -21.86 5.53 -0.93
N VAL A 199 -21.44 6.79 -0.79
CA VAL A 199 -20.60 7.44 -1.79
C VAL A 199 -19.24 6.77 -1.69
N ARG A 200 -18.99 5.83 -2.62
CA ARG A 200 -17.64 5.42 -2.98
C ARG A 200 -16.86 6.68 -3.32
N GLY A 201 -15.81 6.95 -2.57
CA GLY A 201 -14.72 7.86 -2.89
C GLY A 201 -15.12 9.20 -3.51
N LEU A 202 -15.28 10.23 -2.68
CA LEU A 202 -15.08 11.60 -3.13
C LEU A 202 -13.97 12.24 -2.31
N GLY A 203 -12.82 12.43 -2.96
CA GLY A 203 -11.68 13.14 -2.40
C GLY A 203 -12.02 14.58 -1.98
N PRO A 204 -11.12 15.22 -1.22
CA PRO A 204 -11.39 16.44 -0.45
C PRO A 204 -11.79 17.68 -1.28
N ALA A 205 -11.64 17.65 -2.61
CA ALA A 205 -11.92 18.80 -3.47
C ALA A 205 -13.42 19.09 -3.70
N ARG A 206 -14.34 18.14 -3.47
CA ARG A 206 -15.77 18.34 -3.81
C ARG A 206 -16.68 18.83 -2.67
N CYS A 207 -16.22 18.83 -1.42
CA CYS A 207 -17.03 19.35 -0.30
C CYS A 207 -17.18 20.88 -0.32
N LEU A 208 -16.17 21.62 -0.81
CA LEU A 208 -16.17 23.08 -0.81
C LEU A 208 -17.12 23.70 -1.86
N GLU A 209 -17.39 22.99 -2.97
CA GLU A 209 -18.30 23.46 -4.02
C GLU A 209 -19.78 23.38 -3.59
N GLN A 210 -20.14 22.39 -2.78
CA GLN A 210 -21.51 22.17 -2.30
C GLN A 210 -21.94 23.23 -1.26
N GLN A 211 -21.02 23.65 -0.38
CA GLN A 211 -21.29 24.71 0.61
C GLN A 211 -21.44 26.09 -0.04
N ARG A 212 -20.74 26.39 -1.14
CA ARG A 212 -20.85 27.68 -1.85
C ARG A 212 -22.20 27.87 -2.57
N ARG A 213 -22.84 26.79 -3.03
CA ARG A 213 -24.17 26.87 -3.68
C ARG A 213 -25.31 27.13 -2.69
N ASN A 214 -25.22 26.61 -1.46
CA ASN A 214 -26.28 26.79 -0.45
C ASN A 214 -26.34 28.21 0.14
N VAL A 215 -25.25 28.98 0.09
CA VAL A 215 -25.23 30.35 0.62
C VAL A 215 -25.84 31.37 -0.36
N ARG A 216 -25.88 31.08 -1.67
CA ARG A 216 -26.46 32.00 -2.67
C ARG A 216 -27.99 31.92 -2.82
N GLY A 217 -28.66 30.98 -2.15
CA GLY A 217 -30.09 30.74 -2.30
C GLY A 217 -31.01 31.41 -1.27
N ARG A 218 -30.50 32.17 -0.30
CA ARG A 218 -31.32 32.83 0.74
C ARG A 218 -30.93 34.28 0.96
N LYS A 219 -31.61 35.18 0.23
CA LYS A 219 -32.02 36.55 0.58
C LYS A 219 -32.71 37.10 -0.68
N GLN A 220 -34.04 37.26 -0.68
CA GLN A 220 -34.72 38.48 -0.25
C GLN A 220 -36.15 38.18 0.22
N PRO A 221 -36.68 38.86 1.26
CA PRO A 221 -37.96 39.53 1.16
C PRO A 221 -37.82 40.89 0.46
#